data_AF-A0A257NJ72-F1
#
_entry.id   AF-A0A257NJ72-F1
#
_cell.length_a   1.000
_cell.length_b   1.000
_cell.length_c   1.000
_cell.angle_alpha   90.00
_cell.angle_beta   90.00
_cell.angle_gamma   90.00
#
_symmetry.space_group_name_H-M   'P 1'
#
loop_
_entity.id
_entity.type
_entity.pdbx_description
1 polymer ?
#
loop_
_entity_poly.entity_id
_entity_poly.type
_entity_poly.pdbx_seq_one_letter_code
_entity_poly.pdbx_strand_id
1 'polypeptide(L)'
;MIGLVLGIVLFGVLGFVAVKLAHGHSSTSGQPTTPAPPESLAIPGCYNPSVRPTERPKKLNVVGCASVAVALQDMSWTTWGPQGADGTGTAVFKMCDPNCATGYQITKPVVVHAWNPQPARRDAICQVGLKIFNDMILAFPQGPPPPTAQKMDTQFSGMPAVHYVDYSPSNTGNTEFIGYTFCN
;
A
#
# COMPACT_ATOMS: atom_id res chain seq x y z
N MET A 1 46.15 -65.66 -31.90
CA MET A 1 45.06 -66.62 -32.21
C MET A 1 43.82 -65.79 -32.52
N ILE A 2 43.56 -65.40 -33.78
CA ILE A 2 42.84 -66.15 -34.84
C ILE A 2 41.60 -66.88 -34.28
N GLY A 3 40.42 -66.46 -34.74
CA GLY A 3 39.14 -67.11 -34.45
C GLY A 3 37.94 -66.37 -35.04
N LEU A 4 37.80 -66.44 -36.36
CA LEU A 4 36.72 -65.93 -37.20
C LEU A 4 35.48 -66.83 -37.11
N VAL A 5 34.27 -66.27 -36.91
CA VAL A 5 33.03 -66.90 -37.37
C VAL A 5 32.04 -65.81 -37.82
N LEU A 6 31.88 -65.69 -39.14
CA LEU A 6 30.74 -65.07 -39.81
C LEU A 6 29.53 -66.02 -39.71
N GLY A 7 28.34 -65.46 -39.48
CA GLY A 7 27.08 -66.18 -39.59
C GLY A 7 25.91 -65.22 -39.80
N ILE A 8 25.69 -64.83 -41.05
CA ILE A 8 24.44 -64.17 -41.48
C ILE A 8 23.37 -65.25 -41.58
N VAL A 9 22.30 -65.14 -40.80
CA VAL A 9 21.03 -65.84 -41.05
C VAL A 9 19.94 -64.78 -41.21
N LEU A 10 19.41 -64.70 -42.43
CA LEU A 10 18.29 -63.87 -42.83
C LEU A 10 16.97 -64.63 -42.64
N PHE A 11 15.91 -63.84 -42.42
CA PHE A 11 14.48 -64.12 -42.48
C PHE A 11 13.80 -64.83 -41.31
N GLY A 12 12.83 -64.14 -40.71
CA GLY A 12 11.58 -64.81 -40.39
C GLY A 12 10.76 -64.23 -39.25
N VAL A 13 9.72 -63.50 -39.63
CA VAL A 13 8.39 -63.48 -39.01
C VAL A 13 8.13 -62.51 -37.84
N LEU A 14 7.26 -61.56 -38.18
CA LEU A 14 6.43 -60.68 -37.36
C LEU A 14 6.04 -61.21 -35.98
N GLY A 15 6.17 -60.33 -34.98
CA GLY A 15 5.52 -60.46 -33.69
C GLY A 15 5.68 -59.19 -32.85
N PHE A 16 5.05 -58.09 -33.26
CA PHE A 16 4.90 -56.91 -32.41
C PHE A 16 3.95 -57.25 -31.25
N VAL A 17 4.49 -57.69 -30.11
CA VAL A 17 3.75 -57.68 -28.85
C VAL A 17 3.91 -56.28 -28.25
N ALA A 18 3.00 -55.39 -28.60
CA ALA A 18 2.88 -54.08 -27.98
C ALA A 18 2.39 -54.27 -26.53
N VAL A 19 3.31 -54.30 -25.57
CA VAL A 19 2.96 -54.13 -24.16
C VAL A 19 2.49 -52.69 -23.98
N LYS A 20 1.17 -52.49 -23.93
CA LYS A 20 0.55 -51.23 -23.51
C LYS A 20 0.90 -51.01 -22.03
N LEU A 21 2.03 -50.34 -21.77
CA LEU A 21 2.24 -49.67 -20.48
C LEU A 21 1.17 -48.59 -20.37
N ALA A 22 0.12 -48.91 -19.61
CA ALA A 22 -0.89 -47.96 -19.18
C ALA A 22 -0.16 -46.78 -18.55
N HIS A 23 -0.19 -45.65 -19.26
CA HIS A 23 0.22 -44.37 -18.74
C HIS A 23 -0.75 -44.07 -17.59
N GLY A 24 -0.32 -44.37 -16.36
CA GLY A 24 -0.90 -43.78 -15.17
C GLY A 24 -0.66 -42.27 -15.26
N HIS A 25 -1.55 -41.58 -15.96
CA HIS A 25 -1.73 -40.15 -15.83
C HIS A 25 -2.25 -39.95 -14.41
N SER A 26 -1.32 -39.80 -13.46
CA SER A 26 -1.59 -39.17 -12.19
C SER A 26 -2.16 -37.80 -12.53
N SER A 27 -3.49 -37.75 -12.58
CA SER A 27 -4.24 -36.50 -12.68
C SER A 27 -4.02 -35.83 -11.34
N THR A 28 -2.97 -35.01 -11.25
CA THR A 28 -2.84 -34.02 -10.19
C THR A 28 -4.09 -33.17 -10.30
N SER A 29 -5.07 -33.43 -9.44
CA SER A 29 -6.21 -32.54 -9.30
C SER A 29 -5.62 -31.17 -8.97
N GLY A 30 -5.78 -30.20 -9.86
CA GLY A 30 -5.41 -28.82 -9.59
C GLY A 30 -6.08 -28.42 -8.28
N GLN A 31 -5.27 -28.18 -7.25
CA GLN A 31 -5.78 -27.68 -5.98
C GLN A 31 -6.54 -26.39 -6.29
N PRO A 32 -7.80 -26.23 -5.84
CA PRO A 32 -8.53 -25.00 -6.02
C PRO A 32 -7.67 -23.87 -5.47
N THR A 33 -7.17 -23.03 -6.36
CA THR A 33 -6.39 -21.86 -6.00
C THR A 33 -7.42 -20.85 -5.52
N THR A 34 -7.55 -20.71 -4.20
CA THR A 34 -8.37 -19.63 -3.63
C THR A 34 -7.90 -18.32 -4.26
N PRO A 35 -8.79 -17.55 -4.93
CA PRO A 35 -8.42 -16.27 -5.51
C PRO A 35 -7.82 -15.36 -4.43
N ALA A 36 -6.71 -14.69 -4.75
CA ALA A 36 -6.16 -13.69 -3.85
C ALA A 36 -7.24 -12.63 -3.55
N PRO A 37 -7.36 -12.16 -2.28
CA PRO A 37 -8.28 -11.08 -1.96
C PRO A 37 -8.02 -9.87 -2.88
N PRO A 38 -9.08 -9.16 -3.31
CA PRO A 38 -8.91 -7.97 -4.12
C PRO A 38 -8.08 -6.94 -3.36
N GLU A 39 -7.05 -6.41 -4.02
CA GLU A 39 -6.22 -5.36 -3.42
C GLU A 39 -7.03 -4.06 -3.29
N SER A 40 -6.92 -3.40 -2.14
CA SER A 40 -7.49 -2.07 -1.91
C SER A 40 -6.40 -1.11 -1.45
N LEU A 41 -6.49 0.15 -1.88
CA LEU A 41 -5.54 1.18 -1.50
C LEU A 41 -6.15 2.13 -0.47
N ALA A 42 -5.31 2.74 0.36
CA ALA A 42 -5.71 3.79 1.29
C ALA A 42 -4.58 4.81 1.50
N ILE A 43 -4.99 6.04 1.83
CA ILE A 43 -4.08 7.11 2.27
C ILE A 43 -3.63 6.81 3.70
N PRO A 44 -2.40 7.17 4.10
CA PRO A 44 -1.99 7.01 5.48
C PRO A 44 -2.78 7.95 6.39
N GLY A 45 -3.25 7.42 7.53
CA GLY A 45 -4.02 8.20 8.49
C GLY A 45 -4.59 7.37 9.62
N CYS A 46 -5.42 8.00 10.42
CA CYS A 46 -5.98 7.45 11.64
C CYS A 46 -7.25 6.65 11.35
N TYR A 47 -7.09 5.32 11.27
CA TYR A 47 -8.20 4.39 11.14
C TYR A 47 -8.60 3.79 12.49
N ASN A 48 -9.88 3.41 12.61
CA ASN A 48 -10.48 2.65 13.72
C ASN A 48 -11.80 1.97 13.23
N PRO A 49 -12.51 1.17 14.05
CA PRO A 49 -13.76 0.53 13.60
C PRO A 49 -14.82 1.50 13.03
N SER A 50 -14.84 2.74 13.50
CA SER A 50 -15.74 3.80 13.02
C SER A 50 -15.20 4.56 11.81
N VAL A 51 -13.89 4.52 11.58
CA VAL A 51 -13.19 5.20 10.47
C VAL A 51 -12.36 4.15 9.73
N ARG A 52 -13.02 3.41 8.82
CA ARG A 52 -12.37 2.35 8.05
C ARG A 52 -11.56 2.92 6.87
N PRO A 53 -10.44 2.29 6.50
CA PRO A 53 -9.73 2.60 5.26
C PRO A 53 -10.67 2.47 4.07
N THR A 54 -10.74 3.52 3.25
CA THR A 54 -11.58 3.56 2.05
C THR A 54 -10.82 4.25 0.93
N GLU A 55 -11.14 3.88 -0.30
CA GLU A 55 -10.56 4.56 -1.45
C GLU A 55 -11.07 5.99 -1.58
N ARG A 56 -10.18 6.90 -1.99
CA ARG A 56 -10.50 8.30 -2.28
C ARG A 56 -11.31 8.97 -1.15
N PRO A 57 -10.83 8.94 0.11
CA PRO A 57 -11.59 9.48 1.23
C PRO A 57 -11.80 10.98 1.06
N LYS A 58 -13.01 11.47 1.35
CA LYS A 58 -13.32 12.92 1.34
C LYS A 58 -12.84 13.64 2.60
N LYS A 59 -12.68 12.90 3.70
CA LYS A 59 -12.22 13.39 4.99
C LYS A 59 -11.41 12.32 5.72
N LEU A 60 -10.32 12.69 6.38
CA LEU A 60 -9.49 11.78 7.15
C LEU A 60 -8.60 12.55 8.14
N ASN A 61 -8.41 12.03 9.35
CA ASN A 61 -7.39 12.55 10.27
C ASN A 61 -6.06 11.88 9.94
N VAL A 62 -4.99 12.65 9.75
CA VAL A 62 -3.69 12.11 9.31
C VAL A 62 -2.64 12.15 10.42
N VAL A 63 -2.66 13.17 11.29
CA VAL A 63 -1.72 13.27 12.41
C VAL A 63 -2.45 13.42 13.74
N GLY A 64 -1.92 12.80 14.79
CA GLY A 64 -2.42 12.89 16.15
C GLY A 64 -3.78 12.21 16.32
N CYS A 65 -3.88 10.89 16.11
CA CYS A 65 -5.16 10.18 16.06
C CYS A 65 -6.09 10.37 17.28
N ALA A 66 -5.54 10.65 18.46
CA ALA A 66 -6.32 10.98 19.66
C ALA A 66 -6.71 12.47 19.77
N SER A 67 -5.83 13.39 19.34
CA SER A 67 -5.99 14.84 19.49
C SER A 67 -6.49 15.56 18.24
N VAL A 68 -6.45 14.88 17.09
CA VAL A 68 -6.66 15.37 15.72
C VAL A 68 -5.81 16.60 15.45
N ALA A 69 -4.49 16.40 15.35
CA ALA A 69 -3.55 17.49 15.09
C ALA A 69 -3.68 18.00 13.65
N VAL A 70 -3.76 17.08 12.67
CA VAL A 70 -3.92 17.42 11.25
C VAL A 70 -5.01 16.54 10.65
N ALA A 71 -5.94 17.17 9.94
CA ALA A 71 -6.99 16.49 9.17
C ALA A 71 -7.04 17.00 7.73
N LEU A 72 -7.44 16.12 6.83
CA LEU A 72 -7.80 16.43 5.45
C LEU A 72 -9.31 16.45 5.32
N GLN A 73 -9.84 17.48 4.66
CA GLN A 73 -11.27 17.69 4.42
C GLN A 73 -11.51 18.11 2.98
N ASP A 74 -12.75 17.92 2.51
CA ASP A 74 -13.22 18.30 1.18
C ASP A 74 -12.30 17.81 0.06
N MET A 75 -11.76 16.59 0.23
CA MET A 75 -10.79 16.03 -0.69
C MET A 75 -11.44 15.62 -2.02
N SER A 76 -10.76 15.98 -3.11
CA SER A 76 -11.02 15.54 -4.47
C SER A 76 -9.76 14.90 -5.04
N TRP A 77 -9.89 13.69 -5.59
CA TRP A 77 -8.76 12.88 -6.07
C TRP A 77 -8.73 12.86 -7.60
N THR A 78 -7.61 13.24 -8.18
CA THR A 78 -7.39 13.24 -9.64
C THR A 78 -6.74 11.95 -10.12
N THR A 79 -5.88 11.34 -9.31
CA THR A 79 -5.27 10.04 -9.60
C THR A 79 -5.43 9.12 -8.39
N TRP A 80 -5.51 7.81 -8.66
CA TRP A 80 -5.60 6.81 -7.61
C TRP A 80 -5.30 5.43 -8.19
N GLY A 81 -4.22 4.80 -7.73
CA GLY A 81 -3.85 3.46 -8.12
C GLY A 81 -2.49 3.05 -7.56
N PRO A 82 -1.95 1.90 -7.98
CA PRO A 82 -0.67 1.38 -7.46
C PRO A 82 0.52 2.32 -7.70
N GLN A 83 0.43 3.22 -8.68
CA GLN A 83 1.47 4.21 -8.98
C GLN A 83 1.43 5.43 -8.04
N GLY A 84 0.30 5.65 -7.35
CA GLY A 84 0.12 6.78 -6.45
C GLY A 84 -1.31 7.32 -6.43
N ALA A 85 -1.51 8.33 -5.61
CA ALA A 85 -2.74 9.09 -5.50
C ALA A 85 -2.44 10.58 -5.36
N ASP A 86 -3.05 11.37 -6.22
CA ASP A 86 -2.97 12.82 -6.23
C ASP A 86 -4.35 13.41 -5.95
N GLY A 87 -4.39 14.46 -5.15
CA GLY A 87 -5.64 15.12 -4.82
C GLY A 87 -5.46 16.52 -4.29
N THR A 88 -6.58 17.20 -4.11
CA THR A 88 -6.66 18.54 -3.54
C THR A 88 -7.76 18.62 -2.51
N GLY A 89 -7.62 19.49 -1.51
CA GLY A 89 -8.67 19.75 -0.54
C GLY A 89 -8.25 20.79 0.48
N THR A 90 -8.69 20.61 1.71
CA THR A 90 -8.40 21.49 2.85
C THR A 90 -7.66 20.72 3.94
N ALA A 91 -6.46 21.16 4.29
CA ALA A 91 -5.78 20.74 5.50
C ALA A 91 -6.27 21.59 6.69
N VAL A 92 -6.67 20.93 7.77
CA VAL A 92 -7.13 21.53 9.01
C VAL A 92 -6.14 21.20 10.12
N PHE A 93 -5.60 22.23 10.75
CA PHE A 93 -4.64 22.14 11.84
C PHE A 93 -5.31 22.55 13.14
N LYS A 94 -5.24 21.70 14.16
CA LYS A 94 -5.71 22.04 15.50
C LYS A 94 -4.58 22.70 16.30
N MET A 95 -4.80 23.95 16.69
CA MET A 95 -3.87 24.74 17.48
C MET A 95 -4.16 24.57 18.96
N CYS A 96 -3.16 24.15 19.75
CA CYS A 96 -3.29 23.98 21.19
C CYS A 96 -2.74 25.17 21.97
N ASP A 97 -3.22 26.37 21.68
CA ASP A 97 -2.85 27.60 22.36
C ASP A 97 -4.09 28.23 23.03
N PRO A 98 -4.15 28.35 24.37
CA PRO A 98 -3.15 27.94 25.37
C PRO A 98 -3.19 26.43 25.71
N ASN A 99 -4.24 25.72 25.32
CA ASN A 99 -4.37 24.28 25.53
C ASN A 99 -5.27 23.66 24.45
N CYS A 100 -5.25 22.33 24.30
CA CYS A 100 -6.01 21.64 23.25
C CYS A 100 -7.53 21.59 23.45
N ALA A 101 -8.05 21.95 24.63
CA ALA A 101 -9.49 21.96 24.92
C ALA A 101 -10.14 23.29 24.47
N THR A 102 -9.43 24.41 24.62
CA THR A 102 -9.90 25.75 24.21
C THR A 102 -9.19 26.26 22.95
N GLY A 103 -8.48 25.39 22.26
CA GLY A 103 -7.74 25.71 21.05
C GLY A 103 -8.62 26.09 19.86
N TYR A 104 -7.99 26.56 18.79
CA TYR A 104 -8.65 26.96 17.54
C TYR A 104 -8.15 26.13 16.35
N GLN A 105 -8.76 26.33 15.19
CA GLN A 105 -8.35 25.65 13.96
C GLN A 105 -7.83 26.65 12.94
N ILE A 106 -6.80 26.23 12.19
CA ILE A 106 -6.32 26.93 11.00
C ILE A 106 -6.56 26.01 9.80
N THR A 107 -7.04 26.58 8.70
CA THR A 107 -7.26 25.84 7.46
C THR A 107 -6.36 26.35 6.35
N LYS A 108 -5.85 25.44 5.52
CA LYS A 108 -5.08 25.76 4.32
C LYS A 108 -5.53 24.88 3.14
N PRO A 109 -5.67 25.45 1.93
CA PRO A 109 -5.75 24.63 0.73
C PRO A 109 -4.51 23.75 0.63
N VAL A 110 -4.71 22.49 0.26
CA VAL A 110 -3.65 21.49 0.19
C VAL A 110 -3.69 20.74 -1.12
N VAL A 111 -2.51 20.45 -1.66
CA VAL A 111 -2.27 19.46 -2.70
C VAL A 111 -1.64 18.25 -2.04
N VAL A 112 -2.21 17.08 -2.27
CA VAL A 112 -1.78 15.81 -1.69
C VAL A 112 -1.16 14.96 -2.80
N HIS A 113 0.01 14.39 -2.51
CA HIS A 113 0.63 13.35 -3.34
C HIS A 113 1.00 12.19 -2.43
N ALA A 114 0.46 11.01 -2.68
CA ALA A 114 0.75 9.80 -1.93
C ALA A 114 1.26 8.69 -2.86
N TRP A 115 2.29 7.97 -2.45
CA TRP A 115 2.91 6.93 -3.26
C TRP A 115 3.47 5.81 -2.40
N ASN A 116 4.14 4.84 -3.04
CA ASN A 116 4.76 3.71 -2.36
C ASN A 116 3.75 2.89 -1.52
N PRO A 117 2.75 2.25 -2.14
CA PRO A 117 1.76 1.46 -1.41
C PRO A 117 2.41 0.22 -0.79
N GLN A 118 2.34 0.11 0.53
CA GLN A 118 2.87 -1.01 1.30
C GLN A 118 1.73 -1.80 1.96
N PRO A 119 1.88 -3.11 2.16
CA PRO A 119 0.96 -3.85 3.02
C PRO A 119 0.80 -3.15 4.37
N ALA A 120 -0.42 -3.17 4.91
CA ALA A 120 -0.63 -2.66 6.25
C ALA A 120 0.31 -3.34 7.27
N ARG A 121 0.68 -2.63 8.34
CA ARG A 121 1.54 -3.20 9.38
C ARG A 121 0.94 -4.50 9.92
N ARG A 122 1.81 -5.45 10.23
CA ARG A 122 1.41 -6.77 10.74
C ARG A 122 0.73 -6.72 12.11
N ASP A 123 0.99 -5.68 12.89
CA ASP A 123 0.38 -5.44 14.21
C ASP A 123 -0.95 -4.69 14.10
N ALA A 124 -1.32 -4.18 12.92
CA ALA A 124 -2.62 -3.58 12.66
C ALA A 124 -3.61 -4.66 12.19
N ILE A 125 -4.86 -4.60 12.66
CA ILE A 125 -5.90 -5.59 12.35
C ILE A 125 -6.60 -5.25 11.02
N CYS A 126 -5.82 -4.91 9.99
CA CYS A 126 -6.37 -4.51 8.69
C CYS A 126 -6.90 -5.69 7.87
N GLN A 127 -7.85 -5.38 6.97
CA GLN A 127 -8.34 -6.35 6.00
C GLN A 127 -7.18 -6.87 5.14
N VAL A 128 -7.20 -8.17 4.85
CA VAL A 128 -6.23 -8.79 3.94
C VAL A 128 -6.36 -8.16 2.56
N GLY A 129 -5.22 -7.83 1.93
CA GLY A 129 -5.20 -7.14 0.64
C GLY A 129 -5.20 -5.61 0.74
N LEU A 130 -5.33 -5.03 1.94
CA LEU A 130 -5.14 -3.59 2.12
C LEU A 130 -3.67 -3.21 1.98
N LYS A 131 -3.41 -2.26 1.08
CA LYS A 131 -2.16 -1.51 1.01
C LYS A 131 -2.42 -0.05 1.37
N ILE A 132 -1.50 0.54 2.13
CA ILE A 132 -1.53 1.94 2.54
C ILE A 132 -0.32 2.62 1.90
N PHE A 133 -0.51 3.78 1.31
CA PHE A 133 0.61 4.58 0.81
C PHE A 133 1.55 4.94 1.98
N ASN A 134 2.81 4.53 1.87
CA ASN A 134 3.79 4.73 2.94
C ASN A 134 4.35 6.15 2.95
N ASP A 135 4.26 6.82 1.81
CA ASP A 135 4.77 8.16 1.60
C ASP A 135 3.63 9.08 1.21
N MET A 136 3.56 10.24 1.85
CA MET A 136 2.57 11.27 1.56
C MET A 136 3.15 12.67 1.72
N ILE A 137 2.96 13.50 0.72
CA ILE A 137 3.24 14.93 0.75
C ILE A 137 1.95 15.70 0.94
N LEU A 138 1.99 16.68 1.84
CA LEU A 138 1.03 17.78 1.88
C LEU A 138 1.74 19.06 1.45
N ALA A 139 1.33 19.63 0.32
CA ALA A 139 1.89 20.86 -0.24
C ALA A 139 0.89 22.01 -0.19
N PHE A 140 1.37 23.22 0.10
CA PHE A 140 0.52 24.37 0.42
C PHE A 140 0.62 25.47 -0.65
N PRO A 141 -0.26 25.46 -1.67
CA PRO A 141 -0.20 26.41 -2.79
C PRO A 141 -0.41 27.87 -2.38
N GLN A 142 -1.08 28.11 -1.25
CA GLN A 142 -1.36 29.46 -0.73
C GLN A 142 -0.49 29.80 0.49
N GLY A 143 0.70 29.20 0.55
CA GLY A 143 1.65 29.36 1.64
C GLY A 143 1.37 28.44 2.83
N PRO A 144 2.42 28.07 3.58
CA PRO A 144 2.32 27.07 4.63
C PRO A 144 1.49 27.57 5.82
N PRO A 145 0.99 26.66 6.67
CA PRO A 145 0.53 27.03 8.00
C PRO A 145 1.69 27.58 8.86
N PRO A 146 1.42 28.19 10.02
CA PRO A 146 2.47 28.59 10.95
C PRO A 146 3.36 27.39 11.36
N PRO A 147 4.67 27.58 11.60
CA PRO A 147 5.57 26.49 12.00
C PRO A 147 5.16 25.79 13.30
N THR A 148 4.39 26.46 14.16
CA THR A 148 3.81 25.88 15.38
C THR A 148 2.68 24.89 15.10
N ALA A 149 2.06 24.95 13.92
CA ALA A 149 1.05 24.01 13.46
C ALA A 149 1.68 22.83 12.73
N GLN A 150 2.59 23.15 11.80
CA GLN A 150 3.25 22.18 10.94
C GLN A 150 4.53 22.79 10.38
N LYS A 151 5.67 22.14 10.63
CA LYS A 151 6.94 22.56 10.03
C LYS A 151 7.05 21.97 8.62
N MET A 152 7.46 22.79 7.66
CA MET A 152 7.78 22.33 6.30
C MET A 152 9.19 21.74 6.29
N ASP A 153 9.37 20.59 5.65
CA ASP A 153 10.64 19.88 5.52
C ASP A 153 11.06 19.66 4.06
N THR A 154 10.17 19.94 3.10
CA THR A 154 10.42 19.73 1.67
C THR A 154 9.70 20.75 0.79
N GLN A 155 9.84 20.59 -0.52
CA GLN A 155 9.13 21.32 -1.56
C GLN A 155 8.49 20.33 -2.52
N PHE A 156 7.29 20.63 -3.02
CA PHE A 156 6.63 19.83 -4.03
C PHE A 156 6.08 20.72 -5.13
N SER A 157 6.58 20.54 -6.35
CA SER A 157 6.23 21.39 -7.50
C SER A 157 6.40 22.91 -7.20
N GLY A 158 7.45 23.26 -6.45
CA GLY A 158 7.73 24.64 -6.03
C GLY A 158 6.88 25.17 -4.86
N MET A 159 5.98 24.36 -4.30
CA MET A 159 5.18 24.71 -3.12
C MET A 159 5.86 24.23 -1.83
N PRO A 160 5.84 25.01 -0.74
CA PRO A 160 6.23 24.56 0.58
C PRO A 160 5.41 23.33 0.98
N ALA A 161 6.09 22.31 1.48
CA ALA A 161 5.47 21.02 1.74
C ALA A 161 6.04 20.34 2.99
N VAL A 162 5.25 19.41 3.52
CA VAL A 162 5.69 18.42 4.50
C VAL A 162 5.64 17.04 3.84
N HIS A 163 6.70 16.24 4.05
CA HIS A 163 6.77 14.85 3.66
C HIS A 163 6.58 13.96 4.88
N TYR A 164 5.41 13.33 4.92
CA TYR A 164 5.17 12.24 5.83
C TYR A 164 5.72 10.95 5.23
N VAL A 165 6.54 10.27 6.02
CA VAL A 165 6.95 8.90 5.72
C VAL A 165 6.66 8.02 6.90
N ASP A 166 6.78 6.74 6.63
CA ASP A 166 6.78 5.69 7.60
C ASP A 166 5.50 5.71 8.41
N TYR A 167 4.54 5.01 7.84
CA TYR A 167 3.44 4.49 8.62
C TYR A 167 3.94 3.51 9.71
N SER A 168 5.22 3.09 9.71
CA SER A 168 5.86 2.32 10.79
C SER A 168 6.68 3.24 11.72
N PRO A 169 6.77 3.00 13.04
CA PRO A 169 7.62 3.79 13.94
C PRO A 169 9.12 3.42 13.87
N SER A 170 9.54 2.58 12.91
CA SER A 170 10.85 1.94 12.89
C SER A 170 11.93 2.64 12.04
N ASN A 171 11.58 3.69 11.28
CA ASN A 171 12.49 4.34 10.32
C ASN A 171 12.42 5.87 10.49
N THR A 172 12.85 6.36 11.66
CA THR A 172 12.82 7.79 11.98
C THR A 172 14.03 8.51 11.38
N GLY A 173 13.89 9.00 10.14
CA GLY A 173 14.71 10.08 9.58
C GLY A 173 14.15 11.48 9.92
N ASN A 174 14.42 12.49 9.07
CA ASN A 174 13.95 13.88 9.21
C ASN A 174 12.45 14.10 8.91
N THR A 175 11.66 13.05 8.89
CA THR A 175 10.32 12.96 8.30
C THR A 175 9.26 12.82 9.39
N GLU A 176 8.05 13.36 9.16
CA GLU A 176 7.01 13.36 10.19
C GLU A 176 6.18 12.08 10.20
N PHE A 177 5.93 11.55 11.41
CA PHE A 177 5.20 10.30 11.62
C PHE A 177 3.69 10.51 11.60
N ILE A 178 3.01 9.72 10.77
CA ILE A 178 1.55 9.61 10.76
C ILE A 178 1.16 8.67 11.90
N GLY A 179 0.41 9.20 12.87
CA GLY A 179 0.10 8.53 14.15
C GLY A 179 -0.46 7.11 14.03
N TYR A 180 -0.60 6.43 15.19
CA TYR A 180 -1.07 5.03 15.26
C TYR A 180 -2.37 4.78 14.49
N THR A 181 -2.27 3.93 13.48
CA THR A 181 -3.43 3.51 12.70
C THR A 181 -3.92 2.13 13.14
N PHE A 182 -5.23 2.04 13.37
CA PHE A 182 -5.90 0.80 13.74
C PHE A 182 -6.97 0.46 12.71
N CYS A 183 -6.69 -0.43 11.76
CA CYS A 183 -7.79 -0.97 10.97
C CYS A 183 -8.45 -2.10 11.74
N ASN A 184 -9.77 -2.18 11.60
CA ASN A 184 -10.71 -3.24 11.99
C ASN A 184 -10.56 -3.88 13.37
#